data_AF-A0A0A9Z0C8-F1
#
_entry.id   AF-A0A0A9Z0C8-F1
#
_cell.length_a   1.000
_cell.length_b   1.000
_cell.length_c   1.000
_cell.angle_alpha   90.00
_cell.angle_beta   90.00
_cell.angle_gamma   90.00
#
_symmetry.space_group_name_H-M   'P 1'
#
loop_
_entity.id
_entity.type
_entity.pdbx_description
1 polymer ?
#
loop_
_entity_poly.entity_id
_entity_poly.type
_entity_poly.pdbx_seq_one_letter_code
_entity_poly.pdbx_strand_id
1 'polypeptide(L)'
;NALLADLCSRFGLQVRNCELGWREAKRQLRKDHRWELASLLDREEKEKLFNAHIEQLTQKKKEKFRELLNETPECTLSSSWKEVRKAIKEDPRYSKFSSSDRKCEREFKEYIKDKLVAAKADLHELLQETKLITHKSNALVEENESHTKEIEEMLEKDKRWLVLGHVPDDRRDILRQYLLDLEKRGPPPPPTACDPSRRSINK
;
A
#
# COMPACT_ATOMS: atom_id res chain seq x y z
N ASN A 1 -22.56 10.75 -22.42
CA ASN A 1 -21.54 10.43 -21.39
C ASN A 1 -20.11 10.84 -21.76
N ALA A 2 -19.58 10.52 -22.94
CA ALA A 2 -18.22 10.95 -23.33
C ALA A 2 -18.02 12.48 -23.40
N LEU A 3 -19.02 13.24 -23.87
CA LEU A 3 -19.03 14.71 -23.88
C LEU A 3 -19.02 15.34 -22.47
N LEU A 4 -19.54 14.64 -21.47
CA LEU A 4 -19.67 15.12 -20.08
C LEU A 4 -18.36 14.90 -19.31
N ALA A 5 -17.69 13.77 -19.58
CA ALA A 5 -16.32 13.50 -19.14
C ALA A 5 -15.28 14.40 -19.86
N ASP A 6 -15.51 14.73 -21.14
CA ASP A 6 -14.68 15.66 -21.91
C ASP A 6 -14.92 17.12 -21.47
N LEU A 7 -16.16 17.54 -21.18
CA LEU A 7 -16.44 18.83 -20.54
C LEU A 7 -15.72 18.92 -19.19
N CYS A 8 -15.80 17.90 -18.32
CA CYS A 8 -15.12 17.90 -17.01
C CYS A 8 -13.59 17.82 -17.14
N SER A 9 -13.06 17.06 -18.10
CA SER A 9 -11.62 17.04 -18.40
C SER A 9 -11.14 18.38 -18.99
N ARG A 10 -11.98 19.09 -19.76
CA ARG A 10 -11.66 20.37 -20.41
C ARG A 10 -11.95 21.60 -19.55
N PHE A 11 -12.90 21.53 -18.61
CA PHE A 11 -13.03 22.45 -17.49
C PHE A 11 -11.92 22.20 -16.45
N GLY A 12 -11.58 20.93 -16.22
CA GLY A 12 -10.50 20.47 -15.37
C GLY A 12 -9.09 20.75 -15.90
N LEU A 13 -8.94 20.99 -17.21
CA LEU A 13 -7.67 21.43 -17.82
C LEU A 13 -7.19 22.80 -17.29
N GLN A 14 -8.10 23.64 -16.76
CA GLN A 14 -7.77 24.85 -16.01
C GLN A 14 -7.48 24.55 -14.53
N VAL A 15 -8.26 23.66 -13.91
CA VAL A 15 -8.06 23.26 -12.50
C VAL A 15 -6.98 22.19 -12.41
N ARG A 16 -5.72 22.60 -12.62
CA ARG A 16 -4.53 21.74 -12.40
C ARG A 16 -4.09 21.71 -10.94
N ASN A 17 -4.61 22.66 -10.15
CA ASN A 17 -4.33 22.77 -8.73
C ASN A 17 -5.43 22.07 -7.91
N CYS A 18 -5.09 20.93 -7.33
CA CYS A 18 -5.94 20.16 -6.42
C CYS A 18 -6.25 20.89 -5.10
N GLU A 19 -5.63 22.04 -4.83
CA GLU A 19 -5.88 22.86 -3.65
C GLU A 19 -6.96 23.94 -3.87
N LEU A 20 -7.50 24.07 -5.09
CA LEU A 20 -8.60 24.98 -5.37
C LEU A 20 -9.90 24.48 -4.73
N GLY A 21 -10.53 25.32 -3.91
CA GLY A 21 -11.87 25.04 -3.38
C GLY A 21 -12.96 25.33 -4.42
N TRP A 22 -14.09 24.64 -4.32
CA TRP A 22 -15.23 24.79 -5.25
C TRP A 22 -15.70 26.25 -5.41
N ARG A 23 -15.76 27.03 -4.32
CA ARG A 23 -16.15 28.45 -4.38
C ARG A 23 -15.22 29.27 -5.27
N GLU A 24 -13.92 29.03 -5.18
CA GLU A 24 -12.90 29.73 -5.96
C GLU A 24 -12.92 29.26 -7.42
N ALA A 25 -12.96 27.94 -7.62
CA ALA A 25 -13.06 27.33 -8.94
C ALA A 25 -14.32 27.82 -9.68
N LYS A 26 -15.48 27.84 -9.03
CA LYS A 26 -16.74 28.31 -9.61
C LYS A 26 -16.67 29.77 -10.09
N ARG A 27 -15.96 30.66 -9.37
CA ARG A 27 -15.76 32.05 -9.81
C ARG A 27 -14.93 32.14 -11.08
N GLN A 28 -13.92 31.28 -11.22
CA GLN A 28 -13.08 31.24 -12.42
C GLN A 28 -13.84 30.60 -13.60
N LEU A 29 -14.54 29.49 -13.34
CA LEU A 29 -15.29 28.75 -14.35
C LEU A 29 -16.41 29.57 -14.97
N ARG A 30 -17.11 30.43 -14.20
CA ARG A 30 -18.16 31.33 -14.71
C ARG A 30 -17.68 32.34 -15.76
N LYS A 31 -16.38 32.62 -15.82
CA LYS A 31 -15.80 33.52 -16.84
C LYS A 31 -15.51 32.80 -18.16
N ASP A 32 -15.54 31.47 -18.16
CA ASP A 32 -15.29 30.65 -19.34
C ASP A 32 -16.58 30.50 -20.14
N HIS A 33 -16.53 30.78 -21.45
CA HIS A 33 -17.69 30.66 -22.35
C HIS A 33 -18.32 29.26 -22.32
N ARG A 34 -17.53 28.22 -22.01
CA ARG A 34 -18.02 26.85 -21.92
C ARG A 34 -18.93 26.62 -20.72
N TRP A 35 -18.90 27.48 -19.68
CA TRP A 35 -19.76 27.35 -18.49
C TRP A 35 -21.24 27.21 -18.86
N GLU A 36 -21.68 27.94 -19.88
CA GLU A 36 -23.05 27.87 -20.40
C GLU A 36 -23.37 26.55 -21.10
N LEU A 37 -22.38 25.82 -21.63
CA LEU A 37 -22.56 24.47 -22.19
C LEU A 37 -22.89 23.43 -21.11
N ALA A 38 -22.58 23.73 -19.85
CA ALA A 38 -22.95 22.92 -18.69
C ALA A 38 -24.28 23.38 -18.05
N SER A 39 -25.09 24.21 -18.73
CA SER A 39 -26.37 24.71 -18.22
C SER A 39 -27.39 23.63 -17.84
N LEU A 40 -27.31 22.44 -18.46
CA LEU A 40 -28.16 21.28 -18.16
C LEU A 40 -27.87 20.63 -16.80
N LEU A 41 -26.67 20.85 -16.25
CA LEU A 41 -26.30 20.32 -14.94
C LEU A 41 -26.75 21.28 -13.85
N ASP A 42 -27.34 20.75 -12.79
CA ASP A 42 -27.71 21.57 -11.65
C ASP A 42 -26.46 22.02 -10.85
N ARG A 43 -26.70 22.77 -9.78
CA ARG A 43 -25.61 23.27 -8.93
C ARG A 43 -24.87 22.15 -8.21
N GLU A 44 -25.57 21.13 -7.76
CA GLU A 44 -25.05 20.05 -6.92
C GLU A 44 -24.25 19.05 -7.77
N GLU A 45 -24.73 18.72 -8.96
CA GLU A 45 -24.04 17.90 -9.95
C GLU A 45 -22.72 18.52 -10.37
N LYS A 46 -22.70 19.83 -10.63
CA LYS A 46 -21.47 20.56 -10.97
C LYS A 46 -20.44 20.50 -9.83
N GLU A 47 -20.89 20.64 -8.59
CA GLU A 47 -20.02 20.55 -7.40
C GLU A 47 -19.50 19.12 -7.18
N LYS A 48 -20.36 18.12 -7.37
CA LYS A 48 -20.00 16.70 -7.31
C LYS A 48 -18.95 16.34 -8.35
N LEU A 49 -19.13 16.76 -9.59
CA LEU A 49 -18.18 16.54 -10.68
C LEU A 49 -16.84 17.23 -10.41
N PHE A 50 -16.86 18.45 -9.86
CA PHE A 50 -15.65 19.14 -9.44
C PHE A 50 -14.90 18.38 -8.36
N ASN A 51 -15.59 17.95 -7.30
CA ASN A 51 -14.96 17.19 -6.20
C ASN A 51 -14.37 15.87 -6.70
N ALA A 52 -15.07 15.14 -7.57
CA ALA A 52 -14.57 13.91 -8.19
C ALA A 52 -13.30 14.18 -9.04
N HIS A 53 -13.27 15.28 -9.79
CA HIS A 53 -12.08 15.67 -10.56
C HIS A 53 -10.89 16.03 -9.66
N ILE A 54 -11.13 16.77 -8.57
CA ILE A 54 -10.08 17.10 -7.57
C ILE A 54 -9.53 15.83 -6.92
N GLU A 55 -10.41 14.88 -6.58
CA GLU A 55 -10.02 13.58 -6.03
C GLU A 55 -9.16 12.79 -7.02
N GLN A 56 -9.59 12.68 -8.29
CA GLN A 56 -8.80 12.04 -9.35
C GLN A 56 -7.43 12.69 -9.54
N LEU A 57 -7.36 14.03 -9.55
CA LEU A 57 -6.08 14.73 -9.65
C LEU A 57 -5.18 14.49 -8.43
N THR A 58 -5.77 14.48 -7.24
CA THR A 58 -5.05 14.21 -5.98
C THR A 58 -4.49 12.80 -5.99
N GLN A 59 -5.29 11.82 -6.40
CA GLN A 59 -4.89 10.43 -6.52
C GLN A 59 -3.76 10.25 -7.53
N LYS A 60 -3.89 10.83 -8.74
CA LYS A 60 -2.83 10.78 -9.76
C LYS A 60 -1.51 11.40 -9.29
N LYS A 61 -1.58 12.52 -8.56
CA LYS A 61 -0.39 13.15 -7.96
C LYS A 61 0.22 12.28 -6.87
N LYS A 62 -0.61 11.67 -6.01
CA LYS A 62 -0.19 10.72 -4.98
C LYS A 62 0.52 9.50 -5.58
N GLU A 63 -0.03 8.94 -6.65
CA GLU A 63 0.60 7.84 -7.39
C GLU A 63 1.98 8.23 -7.91
N LYS A 64 2.11 9.38 -8.59
CA LYS A 64 3.41 9.87 -9.07
C LYS A 64 4.41 10.16 -7.95
N PHE A 65 3.93 10.62 -6.79
CA PHE A 65 4.78 10.80 -5.63
C PHE A 65 5.24 9.46 -5.04
N ARG A 66 4.35 8.46 -4.95
CA ARG A 66 4.71 7.11 -4.51
C ARG A 66 5.63 6.39 -5.50
N GLU A 67 5.48 6.59 -6.82
CA GLU A 67 6.43 6.11 -7.84
C GLU A 67 7.83 6.66 -7.57
N LEU A 68 7.94 7.98 -7.35
CA LEU A 68 9.20 8.62 -6.96
C LEU A 68 9.79 8.00 -5.68
N LEU A 69 8.98 7.80 -4.64
CA LEU A 69 9.43 7.16 -3.40
C LEU A 69 9.90 5.71 -3.61
N ASN A 70 9.27 4.96 -4.51
CA ASN A 70 9.69 3.60 -4.86
C ASN A 70 11.03 3.58 -5.63
N GLU A 71 11.26 4.56 -6.49
CA GLU A 71 12.47 4.69 -7.31
C GLU A 71 13.67 5.23 -6.50
N THR A 72 13.45 5.74 -5.29
CA THR A 72 14.47 6.37 -4.43
C THR A 72 15.16 5.32 -3.55
N PRO A 73 16.44 4.98 -3.75
CA PRO A 73 17.14 3.95 -2.96
C PRO A 73 17.26 4.28 -1.46
N GLU A 74 17.32 5.58 -1.12
CA GLU A 74 17.37 6.06 0.26
C GLU A 74 16.04 5.85 1.01
N CYS A 75 14.95 5.55 0.29
CA CYS A 75 13.61 5.34 0.83
C CYS A 75 13.43 3.88 1.30
N THR A 76 14.03 3.56 2.45
CA THR A 76 13.92 2.25 3.10
C THR A 76 12.83 2.23 4.17
N LEU A 77 12.47 1.04 4.69
CA LEU A 77 11.44 0.89 5.73
C LEU A 77 11.73 1.64 7.05
N SER A 78 13.00 1.95 7.32
CA SER A 78 13.45 2.69 8.51
C SER A 78 13.96 4.10 8.20
N SER A 79 13.83 4.56 6.95
CA SER A 79 14.28 5.89 6.53
C SER A 79 13.49 7.02 7.18
N SER A 80 14.16 8.16 7.42
CA SER A 80 13.50 9.36 7.91
C SER A 80 13.02 10.26 6.75
N TRP A 81 11.94 11.02 6.99
CA TRP A 81 11.46 11.98 6.00
C TRP A 81 12.54 12.99 5.59
N LYS A 82 13.39 13.43 6.51
CA LYS A 82 14.43 14.43 6.25
C LYS A 82 15.47 13.93 5.23
N GLU A 83 15.86 12.66 5.32
CA GLU A 83 16.81 12.03 4.41
C GLU A 83 16.19 11.84 3.03
N VAL A 84 15.01 11.23 2.97
CA VAL A 84 14.29 10.98 1.71
C VAL A 84 13.97 12.29 1.01
N ARG A 85 13.50 13.31 1.74
CA ARG A 85 13.27 14.65 1.20
C ARG A 85 14.51 15.24 0.53
N LYS A 86 15.69 15.05 1.11
CA LYS A 86 16.94 15.57 0.54
C LYS A 86 17.24 14.92 -0.82
N ALA A 87 16.92 13.64 -0.99
CA ALA A 87 17.09 12.92 -2.26
C ALA A 87 16.07 13.35 -3.32
N ILE A 88 14.82 13.61 -2.92
CA ILE A 88 13.72 13.82 -3.88
C ILE A 88 13.35 15.28 -4.13
N LYS A 89 13.92 16.24 -3.40
CA LYS A 89 13.51 17.67 -3.46
C LYS A 89 13.63 18.32 -4.83
N GLU A 90 14.55 17.85 -5.67
CA GLU A 90 14.76 18.37 -7.03
C GLU A 90 13.85 17.68 -8.07
N ASP A 91 13.18 16.57 -7.72
CA ASP A 91 12.31 15.86 -8.65
C ASP A 91 10.98 16.65 -8.86
N PRO A 92 10.57 16.91 -10.11
CA PRO A 92 9.32 17.61 -10.40
C PRO A 92 8.07 16.97 -9.79
N ARG A 93 8.06 15.65 -9.55
CA ARG A 93 6.93 14.92 -8.94
C ARG A 93 6.76 15.30 -7.47
N TYR A 94 7.84 15.62 -6.75
CA TYR A 94 7.77 16.13 -5.36
C TYR A 94 7.06 17.49 -5.32
N SER A 95 7.53 18.47 -6.09
CA SER A 95 6.94 19.83 -6.11
C SER A 95 5.51 19.85 -6.69
N LYS A 96 5.20 18.96 -7.64
CA LYS A 96 3.85 18.84 -8.22
C LYS A 96 2.84 18.17 -7.30
N PHE A 97 3.29 17.30 -6.38
CA PHE A 97 2.42 16.65 -5.41
C PHE A 97 1.80 17.68 -4.48
N SER A 98 2.62 18.47 -3.79
CA SER A 98 2.18 19.48 -2.83
C SER A 98 3.29 20.50 -2.55
N SER A 99 2.92 21.77 -2.39
CA SER A 99 3.81 22.82 -1.89
C SER A 99 4.03 22.74 -0.37
N SER A 100 3.13 22.06 0.34
CA SER A 100 3.20 21.86 1.79
C SER A 100 4.07 20.66 2.15
N ASP A 101 5.21 20.92 2.79
CA ASP A 101 6.12 19.86 3.26
C ASP A 101 5.44 18.91 4.25
N ARG A 102 4.55 19.43 5.11
CA ARG A 102 3.77 18.63 6.06
C ARG A 102 2.85 17.62 5.36
N LYS A 103 2.27 17.97 4.21
CA LYS A 103 1.46 17.03 3.41
C LYS A 103 2.33 15.95 2.79
N CYS A 104 3.51 16.31 2.27
CA CYS A 104 4.48 15.37 1.73
C CYS A 104 4.98 14.38 2.80
N GLU A 105 5.34 14.87 3.99
CA GLU A 105 5.77 14.03 5.12
C GLU A 105 4.66 13.05 5.54
N ARG A 106 3.41 13.51 5.61
CA ARG A 106 2.29 12.65 5.96
C ARG A 106 2.10 11.53 4.94
N GLU A 107 2.14 11.86 3.65
CA GLU A 107 2.02 10.86 2.59
C GLU A 107 3.21 9.89 2.59
N PHE A 108 4.43 10.36 2.86
CA PHE A 108 5.60 9.51 3.07
C PHE A 108 5.39 8.51 4.21
N LYS A 109 4.91 8.97 5.37
CA LYS A 109 4.62 8.08 6.52
C LYS A 109 3.56 7.04 6.20
N GLU A 110 2.52 7.43 5.47
CA GLU A 110 1.48 6.51 4.99
C GLU A 110 2.07 5.49 4.01
N TYR A 111 2.90 5.93 3.06
CA TYR A 111 3.60 5.06 2.13
C TYR A 111 4.50 4.03 2.84
N ILE A 112 5.31 4.45 3.82
CA ILE A 112 6.15 3.52 4.60
C ILE A 112 5.30 2.52 5.37
N LYS A 113 4.18 2.97 5.97
CA LYS A 113 3.24 2.08 6.64
C LYS A 113 2.65 1.03 5.68
N ASP A 114 2.19 1.45 4.51
CA ASP A 114 1.64 0.56 3.48
C ASP A 114 2.70 -0.45 3.00
N LYS A 115 3.93 0.01 2.76
CA LYS A 115 5.08 -0.84 2.41
C LYS A 115 5.40 -1.86 3.50
N LEU A 116 5.35 -1.45 4.76
CA LEU A 116 5.57 -2.35 5.88
C LEU A 116 4.48 -3.43 5.91
N VAL A 117 3.20 -3.06 5.79
CA VAL A 117 2.09 -4.03 5.76
C VAL A 117 2.28 -5.04 4.62
N ALA A 118 2.62 -4.58 3.41
CA ALA A 118 2.88 -5.46 2.27
C ALA A 118 4.08 -6.39 2.54
N ALA A 119 5.20 -5.86 3.03
CA ALA A 119 6.39 -6.66 3.33
C ALA A 119 6.13 -7.74 4.42
N LYS A 120 5.28 -7.43 5.42
CA LYS A 120 4.87 -8.41 6.43
C LYS A 120 4.01 -9.52 5.83
N ALA A 121 3.07 -9.18 4.95
CA ALA A 121 2.27 -10.18 4.24
C ALA A 121 3.14 -11.08 3.35
N ASP A 122 4.05 -10.48 2.58
CA ASP A 122 5.00 -11.19 1.72
C ASP A 122 5.87 -12.17 2.54
N LEU A 123 6.37 -11.75 3.71
CA LEU A 123 7.14 -12.64 4.59
C LEU A 123 6.27 -13.80 5.11
N HIS A 124 5.01 -13.55 5.46
CA HIS A 124 4.10 -14.62 5.88
C HIS A 124 3.87 -15.64 4.76
N GLU A 125 3.72 -15.20 3.51
CA GLU A 125 3.62 -16.10 2.35
C GLU A 125 4.90 -16.91 2.16
N LEU A 126 6.07 -16.28 2.23
CA LEU A 126 7.37 -16.96 2.17
C LEU A 126 7.50 -18.06 3.25
N LEU A 127 7.14 -17.75 4.49
CA LEU A 127 7.19 -18.71 5.59
C LEU A 127 6.22 -19.88 5.34
N GLN A 128 5.03 -19.63 4.79
CA GLN A 128 4.09 -20.69 4.39
C GLN A 128 4.58 -21.56 3.23
N GLU A 129 5.31 -20.98 2.29
CA GLU A 129 5.93 -21.70 1.16
C GLU A 129 7.10 -22.58 1.62
N THR A 130 7.80 -22.18 2.69
CA THR A 130 8.99 -22.86 3.22
C THR A 130 8.60 -24.11 4.04
N LYS A 131 8.29 -25.21 3.34
CA LYS A 131 7.78 -26.46 3.95
C LYS A 131 8.73 -27.16 4.93
N LEU A 132 9.99 -26.74 4.98
CA LEU A 132 10.97 -27.22 5.97
C LEU A 132 10.70 -26.65 7.37
N ILE A 133 10.01 -25.51 7.47
CA ILE A 133 9.53 -24.96 8.73
C ILE A 133 8.21 -25.67 9.10
N THR A 134 8.18 -26.33 10.25
CA THR A 134 7.06 -27.19 10.68
C THR A 134 6.60 -26.85 12.09
N HIS A 135 5.53 -27.49 12.57
CA HIS A 135 5.05 -27.36 13.96
C HIS A 135 6.09 -27.73 15.02
N LYS A 136 7.14 -28.49 14.67
CA LYS A 136 8.24 -28.83 15.57
C LYS A 136 9.34 -27.78 15.62
N SER A 137 9.38 -26.87 14.63
CA SER A 137 10.45 -25.89 14.50
C SER A 137 10.50 -24.92 15.69
N ASN A 138 9.37 -24.62 16.35
CA ASN A 138 9.39 -23.78 17.56
C ASN A 138 10.18 -24.43 18.71
N ALA A 139 9.85 -25.67 19.07
CA ALA A 139 10.55 -26.42 20.11
C ALA A 139 12.06 -26.54 19.82
N LEU A 140 12.42 -26.81 18.56
CA LEU A 140 13.83 -26.94 18.18
C LEU A 140 14.59 -25.60 18.27
N VAL A 141 13.92 -24.48 17.98
CA VAL A 141 14.50 -23.13 18.14
C VAL A 141 14.67 -22.78 19.63
N GLU A 142 13.76 -23.21 20.50
CA GLU A 142 13.90 -23.03 21.96
C GLU A 142 15.01 -23.90 22.57
N GLU A 143 15.23 -25.10 22.02
CA GLU A 143 16.28 -26.00 22.46
C GLU A 143 17.67 -25.59 21.94
N ASN A 144 17.76 -25.05 20.72
CA ASN A 144 19.03 -24.76 20.06
C ASN A 144 18.96 -23.51 19.17
N GLU A 145 19.72 -22.47 19.56
CA GLU A 145 19.85 -21.23 18.77
C GLU A 145 20.38 -21.45 17.34
N SER A 146 21.07 -22.57 17.07
CA SER A 146 21.55 -22.93 15.72
C SER A 146 20.40 -23.09 14.73
N HIS A 147 19.25 -23.63 15.15
CA HIS A 147 18.12 -23.84 14.24
C HIS A 147 17.49 -22.53 13.77
N THR A 148 17.53 -21.48 14.58
CA THR A 148 17.13 -20.15 14.12
C THR A 148 18.01 -19.70 12.95
N LYS A 149 19.34 -19.91 13.06
CA LYS A 149 20.28 -19.55 11.98
C LYS A 149 20.03 -20.36 10.72
N GLU A 150 19.78 -21.66 10.85
CA GLU A 150 19.43 -22.51 9.70
C GLU A 150 18.17 -22.01 8.99
N ILE A 151 17.14 -21.58 9.74
CA ILE A 151 15.95 -20.95 9.16
C ILE A 151 16.29 -19.64 8.46
N GLU A 152 17.10 -18.78 9.08
CA GLU A 152 17.52 -17.52 8.46
C GLU A 152 18.33 -17.75 7.16
N GLU A 153 19.25 -18.72 7.15
CA GLU A 153 20.06 -19.11 5.98
C GLU A 153 19.18 -19.63 4.84
N MET A 154 18.11 -20.39 5.13
CA MET A 154 17.16 -20.83 4.12
C MET A 154 16.43 -19.65 3.45
N LEU A 155 16.18 -18.58 4.19
CA LEU A 155 15.41 -17.43 3.74
C LEU A 155 16.30 -16.29 3.20
N GLU A 156 17.61 -16.32 3.45
CA GLU A 156 18.52 -15.18 3.25
C GLU A 156 18.57 -14.64 1.81
N LYS A 157 18.25 -15.49 0.82
CA LYS A 157 18.28 -15.14 -0.61
C LYS A 157 16.92 -14.67 -1.15
N ASP A 158 15.84 -14.83 -0.41
CA ASP A 158 14.52 -14.40 -0.85
C ASP A 158 14.39 -12.87 -0.71
N LYS A 159 13.87 -12.22 -1.75
CA LYS A 159 13.70 -10.77 -1.77
C LYS A 159 12.79 -10.28 -0.64
N ARG A 160 11.74 -11.03 -0.30
CA ARG A 160 10.76 -10.71 0.76
C ARG A 160 11.42 -10.71 2.14
N TRP A 161 12.38 -11.60 2.35
CA TRP A 161 13.23 -11.63 3.54
C TRP A 161 14.19 -10.45 3.62
N LEU A 162 14.84 -10.11 2.50
CA LEU A 162 15.82 -9.02 2.42
C LEU A 162 15.20 -7.64 2.66
N VAL A 163 13.99 -7.39 2.16
CA VAL A 163 13.28 -6.12 2.35
C VAL A 163 13.09 -5.77 3.83
N LEU A 164 12.77 -6.76 4.67
CA LEU A 164 12.62 -6.58 6.11
C LEU A 164 13.96 -6.48 6.86
N GLY A 165 15.10 -6.56 6.17
CA GLY A 165 16.43 -6.35 6.77
C GLY A 165 16.62 -4.95 7.36
N HIS A 166 15.84 -3.96 6.92
CA HIS A 166 15.82 -2.62 7.48
C HIS A 166 15.09 -2.51 8.82
N VAL A 167 14.30 -3.53 9.19
CA VAL A 167 13.49 -3.62 10.40
C VAL A 167 13.64 -5.02 11.04
N PRO A 168 14.85 -5.35 11.54
CA PRO A 168 15.16 -6.70 12.00
C PRO A 168 14.33 -7.16 13.20
N ASP A 169 13.85 -6.23 14.04
CA ASP A 169 12.95 -6.55 15.16
C ASP A 169 11.60 -7.07 14.64
N ASP A 170 10.95 -6.32 13.74
CA ASP A 170 9.71 -6.75 13.09
C ASP A 170 9.88 -8.10 12.38
N ARG A 171 11.02 -8.31 11.69
CA ARG A 171 11.31 -9.58 11.01
C ARG A 171 11.36 -10.76 11.99
N ARG A 172 12.06 -10.58 13.12
CA ARG A 172 12.18 -11.61 14.18
C ARG A 172 10.83 -11.88 14.83
N ASP A 173 10.05 -10.84 15.11
CA ASP A 173 8.72 -10.98 15.71
C ASP A 173 7.76 -11.75 14.80
N ILE A 174 7.80 -11.51 13.49
CA ILE A 174 6.97 -12.24 12.51
C ILE A 174 7.36 -13.72 12.46
N LEU A 175 8.66 -14.02 12.38
CA LEU A 175 9.15 -15.40 12.40
C LEU A 175 8.73 -16.11 13.70
N ARG A 176 8.94 -15.47 14.85
CA ARG A 176 8.56 -16.01 16.16
C ARG A 176 7.05 -16.28 16.23
N GLN A 177 6.23 -15.32 15.84
CA GLN A 177 4.78 -15.48 15.86
C GLN A 177 4.33 -16.61 14.92
N TYR A 178 4.95 -16.73 13.76
CA TYR A 178 4.67 -17.80 12.82
C TYR A 178 5.00 -19.20 13.38
N LEU A 179 6.14 -19.34 14.06
CA LEU A 179 6.53 -20.60 14.71
C LEU A 179 5.55 -20.99 15.82
N LEU A 180 5.15 -20.03 16.67
CA LEU A 180 4.14 -20.25 17.71
C LEU A 180 2.78 -20.64 17.12
N ASP A 181 2.37 -20.00 16.03
CA ASP A 181 1.12 -20.33 15.34
C ASP A 181 1.15 -21.73 14.72
N LEU A 182 2.30 -22.16 14.18
CA LEU A 182 2.50 -23.51 13.66
C LEU A 182 2.46 -24.57 14.76
N GLU A 183 3.13 -24.33 15.88
CA GLU A 183 3.09 -25.23 17.04
C GLU A 183 1.67 -25.40 17.56
N LYS A 184 0.93 -24.29 17.72
CA LYS A 184 -0.47 -24.30 18.14
C LYS A 184 -1.39 -25.04 17.17
N ARG A 185 -1.14 -24.94 15.85
CA ARG A 185 -1.90 -25.67 14.82
C ARG A 185 -1.60 -27.16 14.83
N GLY A 186 -0.38 -27.55 15.20
CA GLY A 186 0.07 -28.94 15.18
C GLY A 186 0.26 -29.48 13.75
N PRO A 187 0.39 -30.82 13.59
CA PRO A 187 0.55 -31.43 12.28
C PRO A 187 -0.68 -31.20 11.40
N PRO A 188 -0.51 -31.01 10.07
CA PRO A 188 -1.65 -30.88 9.17
C PRO A 188 -2.53 -32.13 9.27
N PRO A 189 -3.87 -31.99 9.25
CA PRO A 189 -4.77 -33.13 9.33
C PRO A 189 -4.49 -34.09 8.16
N PRO A 190 -4.59 -35.41 8.37
CA PRO A 190 -4.38 -36.37 7.30
C PRO A 190 -5.39 -36.12 6.17
N PRO A 191 -5.03 -36.41 4.90
CA PRO A 191 -5.91 -36.20 3.73
C PRO A 191 -7.27 -36.92 3.77
N THR A 192 -7.51 -37.72 4.81
CA THR A 192 -8.66 -38.62 4.99
C THR A 192 -9.86 -37.97 5.70
N ALA A 193 -9.85 -36.67 6.00
CA ALA A 193 -10.91 -35.99 6.73
C ALA A 193 -12.01 -35.33 5.86
N CYS A 194 -12.29 -35.87 4.66
CA CYS A 194 -13.53 -35.57 3.91
C CYS A 194 -14.36 -36.84 3.75
N ASP A 195 -15.37 -37.02 4.62
CA ASP A 195 -16.80 -37.16 4.27
C ASP A 195 -17.57 -37.89 5.40
N PRO A 196 -18.33 -37.19 6.27
CA PRO A 196 -19.22 -37.82 7.24
C PRO A 196 -20.48 -38.46 6.63
N SER A 197 -20.74 -38.34 5.32
CA SER A 197 -22.06 -38.62 4.72
C SER A 197 -22.36 -40.09 4.41
N ARG A 198 -21.50 -41.05 4.81
CA ARG A 198 -21.70 -42.49 4.51
C ARG A 198 -22.25 -43.35 5.66
N ARG A 199 -22.75 -42.77 6.75
CA ARG A 199 -23.36 -43.52 7.86
C ARG A 199 -24.76 -43.04 8.25
N SER A 200 -25.73 -43.13 7.33
CA SER A 200 -27.15 -43.15 7.76
C SER A 200 -28.10 -43.59 6.64
N ILE A 201 -27.98 -44.81 6.13
CA ILE A 201 -29.14 -45.53 5.57
C ILE A 201 -28.97 -47.01 5.94
N ASN A 202 -29.67 -47.43 6.98
CA ASN A 202 -30.23 -48.77 7.17
C ASN A 202 -30.83 -48.85 8.58
N LYS A 203 -32.07 -48.38 8.71
CA LYS A 203 -33.09 -48.96 9.58
C LYS A 203 -34.44 -48.77 8.91
#